data_AF-A0A2V5JFP9-F1
#
_entry.id   AF-A0A2V5JFP9-F1
#
_cell.length_a   1.000
_cell.length_b   1.000
_cell.length_c   1.000
_cell.angle_alpha   90.00
_cell.angle_beta   90.00
_cell.angle_gamma   90.00
#
_symmetry.space_group_name_H-M   'P 1'
#
loop_
_entity.id
_entity.type
_entity.pdbx_description
1 polymer ?
#
loop_
_entity_poly.entity_id
_entity_poly.type
_entity_poly.pdbx_seq_one_letter_code
_entity_poly.pdbx_strand_id
1 'polypeptide(L)'
;MPPIDYSKWDNIDTDSESENVAPPAPKTAPKPKPQPVPAPAPTPTTTSTTTPTTATGKNAIKAVIVRCQGDKGLPWSATTIPTDHPIFDNAVLPVPALLDFPVVVHRVGTRDNGEFGCLDNQAITYLHIDPISGMAPPAWQAGRIGTVIVARKDRKDLSPEHYEAIWMYIDYILDFFGHGGPPPEHLYKKEKFERWFVGYQKECLGYGREEWRDVAPLY
;
A
#
# COMPACT_ATOMS: atom_id res chain seq x y z
N MET A 1 16.50 14.92 15.90
CA MET A 1 15.10 14.86 15.45
C MET A 1 14.38 13.86 16.33
N PRO A 2 13.29 14.22 17.01
CA PRO A 2 12.48 13.24 17.73
C PRO A 2 11.79 12.30 16.71
N PRO A 3 11.64 11.01 17.02
CA PRO A 3 10.88 10.08 16.19
C PRO A 3 9.41 10.53 16.09
N ILE A 4 8.83 10.45 14.89
CA ILE A 4 7.39 10.63 14.70
C ILE A 4 6.68 9.47 15.41
N ASP A 5 5.74 9.80 16.28
CA ASP A 5 4.95 8.83 17.01
C ASP A 5 3.75 8.37 16.15
N TYR A 6 3.95 7.24 15.46
CA TYR A 6 2.91 6.60 14.66
C TYR A 6 1.92 5.78 15.51
N SER A 7 2.10 5.68 16.85
CA SER A 7 1.17 4.95 17.73
C SER A 7 -0.23 5.58 17.79
N LYS A 8 -0.37 6.81 17.29
CA LYS A 8 -1.69 7.43 17.09
C LYS A 8 -2.52 6.81 15.98
N TRP A 9 -1.93 5.99 15.11
CA TRP A 9 -2.58 5.37 13.95
C TRP A 9 -2.80 3.85 14.12
N ASP A 10 -2.20 3.22 15.14
CA ASP A 10 -2.47 1.83 15.56
C ASP A 10 -3.82 1.66 16.29
N ASN A 11 -4.57 2.75 16.56
CA ASN A 11 -5.84 2.70 17.29
C ASN A 11 -7.09 2.64 16.37
N ILE A 12 -6.94 2.40 15.07
CA ILE A 12 -8.06 1.98 14.19
C ILE A 12 -8.12 0.46 14.19
N ASP A 13 -8.34 -0.12 15.37
CA ASP A 13 -8.88 -1.46 15.48
C ASP A 13 -9.95 -1.48 16.59
N THR A 14 -11.18 -1.68 16.14
CA THR A 14 -12.23 -2.41 16.86
C THR A 14 -12.78 -1.81 18.17
N ASP A 15 -13.57 -0.72 18.08
CA ASP A 15 -14.68 -0.49 19.01
C ASP A 15 -16.01 -0.61 18.26
N SER A 16 -16.41 -1.86 17.97
CA SER A 16 -17.80 -2.21 17.72
C SER A 16 -18.36 -2.94 18.94
N GLU A 17 -18.49 -2.23 20.06
CA GLU A 17 -19.44 -2.62 21.10
C GLU A 17 -20.85 -2.35 20.58
N SER A 18 -21.48 -3.38 20.02
CA SER A 18 -22.93 -3.37 19.81
C SER A 18 -23.61 -3.91 21.07
N GLU A 19 -24.21 -3.02 21.85
CA GLU A 19 -25.27 -3.40 22.80
C GLU A 19 -26.43 -4.00 22.00
N ASN A 20 -26.47 -5.33 21.94
CA ASN A 20 -27.49 -6.07 21.22
C ASN A 20 -28.66 -6.38 22.17
N VAL A 21 -29.73 -5.57 22.08
CA VAL A 21 -31.05 -5.93 22.60
C VAL A 21 -31.60 -7.07 21.73
N ALA A 22 -31.80 -8.24 22.34
CA ALA A 22 -32.28 -9.45 21.68
C ALA A 22 -33.71 -9.34 21.11
N PRO A 23 -33.96 -9.92 19.92
CA PRO A 23 -35.22 -10.61 19.64
C PRO A 23 -35.01 -12.03 19.04
N PRO A 24 -36.07 -12.87 18.95
CA PRO A 24 -36.00 -14.30 19.25
C PRO A 24 -35.50 -15.21 18.12
N ALA A 25 -35.03 -16.39 18.55
CA ALA A 25 -34.42 -17.45 17.76
C ALA A 25 -35.29 -18.01 16.61
N PRO A 26 -34.68 -18.25 15.42
CA PRO A 26 -35.19 -19.22 14.44
C PRO A 26 -34.58 -20.62 14.65
N LYS A 27 -35.39 -21.61 14.31
CA LYS A 27 -35.23 -23.05 14.55
C LYS A 27 -34.04 -23.67 13.79
N THR A 28 -33.38 -24.61 14.46
CA THR A 28 -32.25 -25.43 14.00
C THR A 28 -32.53 -26.23 12.72
N ALA A 29 -31.59 -26.18 11.76
CA ALA A 29 -31.44 -27.11 10.64
C ALA A 29 -30.03 -27.75 10.66
N PRO A 30 -29.83 -28.96 10.10
CA PRO A 30 -28.74 -29.85 10.48
C PRO A 30 -27.38 -29.53 9.82
N LYS A 31 -26.33 -29.79 10.59
CA LYS A 31 -24.90 -29.64 10.28
C LYS A 31 -24.43 -30.60 9.16
N PRO A 32 -23.76 -30.13 8.08
CA PRO A 32 -23.11 -31.01 7.11
C PRO A 32 -21.86 -31.70 7.71
N LYS A 33 -21.68 -32.99 7.39
CA LYS A 33 -20.49 -33.79 7.75
C LYS A 33 -19.23 -33.28 7.01
N PRO A 34 -18.04 -33.34 7.63
CA PRO A 34 -16.78 -33.01 6.95
C PRO A 34 -16.37 -34.10 5.96
N GLN A 35 -15.96 -33.72 4.75
CA GLN A 35 -15.25 -34.58 3.80
C GLN A 35 -13.72 -34.47 3.98
N PRO A 36 -12.94 -35.53 3.65
CA PRO A 36 -11.49 -35.55 3.83
C PRO A 36 -10.75 -34.69 2.79
N VAL A 37 -9.72 -33.98 3.24
CA VAL A 37 -8.82 -33.15 2.44
C VAL A 37 -7.76 -34.05 1.76
N PRO A 38 -7.43 -33.89 0.46
CA PRO A 38 -6.27 -34.53 -0.15
C PRO A 38 -4.94 -33.82 0.21
N ALA A 39 -3.89 -34.61 0.39
CA ALA A 39 -2.53 -34.19 0.79
C ALA A 39 -1.82 -33.22 -0.19
N PRO A 40 -0.85 -32.39 0.27
CA PRO A 40 -0.10 -31.46 -0.57
C PRO A 40 1.05 -32.13 -1.34
N ALA A 41 1.25 -31.70 -2.60
CA ALA A 41 2.40 -32.05 -3.44
C ALA A 41 3.53 -30.98 -3.32
N PRO A 42 4.80 -31.32 -3.63
CA PRO A 42 5.97 -30.55 -3.18
C PRO A 42 6.28 -29.30 -4.01
N THR A 43 6.93 -28.36 -3.32
CA THR A 43 7.52 -27.09 -3.75
C THR A 43 8.61 -27.23 -4.83
N PRO A 44 8.81 -26.18 -5.65
CA PRO A 44 10.13 -25.76 -6.07
C PRO A 44 10.55 -24.50 -5.33
N THR A 45 11.68 -24.63 -4.64
CA THR A 45 12.48 -23.57 -4.02
C THR A 45 13.18 -22.75 -5.11
N THR A 46 12.92 -21.45 -5.17
CA THR A 46 13.82 -20.51 -5.85
C THR A 46 14.07 -19.33 -4.91
N THR A 47 15.17 -19.41 -4.18
CA THR A 47 15.63 -18.37 -3.26
C THR A 47 16.41 -17.33 -4.07
N SER A 48 15.75 -16.24 -4.47
CA SER A 48 16.44 -15.05 -4.98
C SER A 48 16.66 -14.10 -3.81
N THR A 49 17.80 -14.21 -3.14
CA THR A 49 18.25 -13.20 -2.17
C THR A 49 18.88 -12.05 -2.95
N THR A 50 18.10 -11.02 -3.27
CA THR A 50 18.63 -9.75 -3.79
C THR A 50 18.85 -8.79 -2.63
N THR A 51 20.10 -8.72 -2.19
CA THR A 51 20.66 -7.63 -1.39
C THR A 51 20.38 -6.30 -2.09
N PRO A 52 20.01 -5.21 -1.38
CA PRO A 52 19.87 -3.89 -1.97
C PRO A 52 21.26 -3.43 -2.46
N THR A 53 21.51 -3.60 -3.75
CA THR A 53 22.73 -3.12 -4.39
C THR A 53 22.49 -1.67 -4.76
N THR A 54 23.19 -0.75 -4.10
CA THR A 54 23.25 0.66 -4.51
C THR A 54 23.89 0.71 -5.89
N ALA A 55 23.07 0.76 -6.93
CA ALA A 55 23.52 0.85 -8.32
C ALA A 55 23.99 2.28 -8.60
N THR A 56 25.29 2.53 -8.37
CA THR A 56 25.96 3.77 -8.72
C THR A 56 26.42 3.69 -10.18
N GLY A 57 25.48 3.72 -11.12
CA GLY A 57 25.76 3.74 -12.56
C GLY A 57 24.81 4.66 -13.29
N LYS A 58 25.19 5.18 -14.47
CA LYS A 58 24.40 6.08 -15.32
C LYS A 58 23.01 5.54 -15.74
N ASN A 59 22.66 4.32 -15.32
CA ASN A 59 21.44 3.58 -15.62
C ASN A 59 20.67 3.24 -14.33
N ALA A 60 20.58 4.16 -13.38
CA ALA A 60 19.77 4.01 -12.18
C ALA A 60 18.78 5.17 -12.05
N ILE A 61 17.60 4.89 -11.51
CA ILE A 61 16.56 5.88 -11.23
C ILE A 61 16.26 5.91 -9.73
N LYS A 62 15.67 7.00 -9.26
CA LYS A 62 15.13 7.07 -7.90
C LYS A 62 13.80 6.33 -7.82
N ALA A 63 13.71 5.48 -6.82
CA ALA A 63 12.52 4.73 -6.44
C ALA A 63 12.29 4.91 -4.93
N VAL A 64 11.23 4.30 -4.41
CA VAL A 64 10.89 4.34 -2.99
C VAL A 64 10.87 2.92 -2.46
N ILE A 65 11.60 2.65 -1.37
CA ILE A 65 11.43 1.42 -0.61
C ILE A 65 10.37 1.67 0.47
N VAL A 66 9.37 0.79 0.54
CA VAL A 66 8.26 0.85 1.50
C VAL A 66 8.34 -0.38 2.37
N ARG A 67 8.71 -0.16 3.63
CA ARG A 67 8.98 -1.19 4.63
C ARG A 67 7.67 -1.72 5.21
N CYS A 68 7.60 -3.03 5.44
CA CYS A 68 6.52 -3.61 6.22
C CYS A 68 6.74 -3.37 7.73
N GLN A 69 5.72 -3.66 8.55
CA GLN A 69 5.72 -3.39 9.98
C GLN A 69 6.92 -3.97 10.75
N GLY A 70 7.38 -5.17 10.35
CA GLY A 70 8.51 -5.85 10.99
C GLY A 70 9.89 -5.29 10.60
N ASP A 71 9.98 -4.43 9.58
CA ASP A 71 11.24 -3.85 9.12
C ASP A 71 11.58 -2.58 9.89
N LYS A 72 12.86 -2.41 10.26
CA LYS A 72 13.32 -1.22 10.99
C LYS A 72 13.55 -0.03 10.05
N GLY A 73 13.27 1.18 10.55
CA GLY A 73 13.59 2.44 9.89
C GLY A 73 12.35 3.28 9.59
N LEU A 74 12.46 4.22 8.65
CA LEU A 74 11.31 4.99 8.19
C LEU A 74 10.36 4.09 7.38
N PRO A 75 9.03 4.26 7.52
CA PRO A 75 8.04 3.45 6.78
C PRO A 75 8.28 3.44 5.27
N TRP A 76 8.72 4.58 4.70
CA TRP A 76 9.23 4.66 3.34
C TRP A 76 10.46 5.57 3.27
N SER A 77 11.33 5.31 2.30
CA SER A 77 12.52 6.14 2.06
C SER A 77 12.96 6.04 0.60
N ALA A 78 13.73 7.02 0.13
CA ALA A 78 14.33 6.96 -1.20
C ALA A 78 15.28 5.76 -1.33
N THR A 79 15.30 5.15 -2.50
CA THR A 79 16.27 4.14 -2.93
C THR A 79 16.61 4.36 -4.41
N THR A 80 17.59 3.63 -4.93
CA THR A 80 17.88 3.59 -6.36
C THR A 80 17.78 2.17 -6.89
N ILE A 81 17.28 2.04 -8.12
CA ILE A 81 17.22 0.77 -8.83
C ILE A 81 17.78 0.93 -10.25
N PRO A 82 18.38 -0.13 -10.83
CA PRO A 82 18.76 -0.17 -12.23
C PRO A 82 17.57 0.05 -13.18
N THR A 83 17.77 0.65 -14.36
CA THR A 83 16.71 0.87 -15.36
C THR A 83 16.19 -0.40 -16.04
N ASP A 84 16.92 -1.51 -15.92
CA ASP A 84 16.58 -2.86 -16.35
C ASP A 84 16.03 -3.73 -15.19
N HIS A 85 15.72 -3.13 -14.04
CA HIS A 85 15.14 -3.84 -12.91
C HIS A 85 13.79 -4.50 -13.29
N PRO A 86 13.52 -5.76 -12.88
CA PRO A 86 12.31 -6.50 -13.28
C PRO A 86 10.99 -5.87 -12.82
N ILE A 87 11.03 -4.90 -11.89
CA ILE A 87 9.84 -4.09 -11.51
C ILE A 87 9.17 -3.44 -12.73
N PHE A 88 9.94 -3.10 -13.77
CA PHE A 88 9.40 -2.46 -14.96
C PHE A 88 8.67 -3.42 -15.89
N ASP A 89 8.61 -4.71 -15.59
CA ASP A 89 7.75 -5.67 -16.29
C ASP A 89 6.36 -5.77 -15.65
N ASN A 90 6.22 -5.32 -14.41
CA ASN A 90 4.95 -5.38 -13.67
C ASN A 90 3.89 -4.45 -14.25
N ALA A 91 2.61 -4.81 -14.08
CA ALA A 91 1.49 -3.96 -14.49
C ALA A 91 1.40 -2.69 -13.63
N VAL A 92 0.90 -1.60 -14.23
CA VAL A 92 0.58 -0.38 -13.48
C VAL A 92 -0.60 -0.67 -12.54
N LEU A 93 -0.54 -0.09 -11.35
CA LEU A 93 -1.56 -0.29 -10.32
C LEU A 93 -2.94 0.28 -10.73
N PRO A 94 -4.07 -0.34 -10.31
CA PRO A 94 -5.40 -0.01 -10.83
C PRO A 94 -5.83 1.44 -10.61
N VAL A 95 -5.87 1.92 -9.37
CA VAL A 95 -6.28 3.30 -9.07
C VAL A 95 -5.24 4.33 -9.54
N PRO A 96 -3.92 4.14 -9.31
CA PRO A 96 -2.91 5.03 -9.90
C PRO A 96 -3.01 5.18 -11.42
N ALA A 97 -3.34 4.10 -12.15
CA ALA A 97 -3.54 4.18 -13.61
C ALA A 97 -4.68 5.12 -14.01
N LEU A 98 -5.78 5.13 -13.27
CA LEU A 98 -6.91 6.05 -13.53
C LEU A 98 -6.56 7.52 -13.24
N LEU A 99 -5.51 7.75 -12.46
CA LEU A 99 -4.95 9.07 -12.17
C LEU A 99 -3.74 9.38 -13.05
N ASP A 100 -3.48 8.65 -14.13
CA ASP A 100 -2.28 8.83 -14.96
C ASP A 100 -0.95 8.78 -14.18
N PHE A 101 -0.93 8.08 -13.04
CA PHE A 101 0.27 7.78 -12.28
C PHE A 101 0.79 6.40 -12.66
N PRO A 102 1.87 6.32 -13.46
CA PRO A 102 2.37 5.04 -13.96
C PRO A 102 3.17 4.33 -12.86
N VAL A 103 2.56 3.97 -11.72
CA VAL A 103 3.25 3.36 -10.58
C VAL A 103 3.28 1.84 -10.68
N VAL A 104 4.42 1.24 -10.38
CA VAL A 104 4.65 -0.20 -10.29
C VAL A 104 5.28 -0.59 -8.96
N VAL A 105 5.02 -1.82 -8.50
CA VAL A 105 5.48 -2.34 -7.20
C VAL A 105 6.19 -3.68 -7.40
N HIS A 106 7.28 -3.90 -6.68
CA HIS A 106 8.02 -5.17 -6.65
C HIS A 106 8.32 -5.60 -5.21
N ARG A 107 8.01 -6.84 -4.83
CA ARG A 107 8.33 -7.39 -3.51
C ARG A 107 9.82 -7.69 -3.40
N VAL A 108 10.44 -7.28 -2.30
CA VAL A 108 11.87 -7.55 -2.04
C VAL A 108 12.09 -8.99 -1.54
N GLY A 109 11.05 -9.63 -1.00
CA GLY A 109 11.13 -10.96 -0.41
C GLY A 109 11.49 -10.94 1.08
N THR A 110 10.90 -10.01 1.84
CA THR A 110 11.09 -9.93 3.29
C THR A 110 10.73 -11.24 3.98
N ARG A 111 11.60 -11.66 4.90
CA ARG A 111 11.38 -12.88 5.68
C ARG A 111 10.42 -12.57 6.82
N ASP A 112 9.44 -13.46 6.99
CA ASP A 112 8.58 -13.50 8.16
C ASP A 112 9.46 -13.73 9.41
N ASN A 113 9.34 -12.86 10.40
CA ASN A 113 10.10 -12.94 11.65
C ASN A 113 9.33 -13.70 12.76
N GLY A 114 8.13 -14.21 12.47
CA GLY A 114 7.26 -14.93 13.39
C GLY A 114 6.33 -14.05 14.22
N GLU A 115 6.46 -12.71 14.14
CA GLU A 115 5.57 -11.77 14.80
C GLU A 115 4.32 -11.54 13.95
N PHE A 116 3.16 -11.51 14.60
CA PHE A 116 1.88 -11.28 13.94
C PHE A 116 1.90 -9.93 13.22
N GLY A 117 1.48 -9.90 11.96
CA GLY A 117 1.46 -8.68 11.15
C GLY A 117 2.84 -8.15 10.73
N CYS A 118 3.95 -8.86 10.97
CA CYS A 118 5.29 -8.35 10.63
C CYS A 118 5.49 -8.07 9.13
N LEU A 119 4.71 -8.75 8.27
CA LEU A 119 4.70 -8.56 6.82
C LEU A 119 3.61 -7.59 6.36
N ASP A 120 2.90 -6.93 7.28
CA ASP A 120 1.86 -5.97 6.94
C ASP A 120 2.46 -4.73 6.31
N ASN A 121 1.83 -4.30 5.23
CA ASN A 121 2.19 -3.11 4.49
C ASN A 121 0.92 -2.48 3.92
N GLN A 122 0.15 -1.87 4.82
CA GLN A 122 -1.20 -1.37 4.53
C GLN A 122 -1.22 -0.33 3.41
N ALA A 123 -0.22 0.57 3.37
CA ALA A 123 -0.09 1.53 2.27
C ALA A 123 -0.03 0.82 0.90
N ILE A 124 0.65 -0.33 0.82
CA ILE A 124 0.73 -1.12 -0.43
C ILE A 124 -0.55 -1.89 -0.69
N THR A 125 -1.28 -2.35 0.34
CA THR A 125 -2.64 -2.87 0.19
C THR A 125 -3.52 -1.84 -0.52
N TYR A 126 -3.52 -0.60 -0.02
CA TYR A 126 -4.37 0.47 -0.53
C TYR A 126 -4.03 0.81 -1.98
N LEU A 127 -2.76 0.87 -2.32
CA LEU A 127 -2.30 1.05 -3.70
C LEU A 127 -2.82 -0.02 -4.69
N HIS A 128 -3.19 -1.22 -4.21
CA HIS A 128 -3.69 -2.33 -5.04
C HIS A 128 -5.22 -2.45 -5.06
N ILE A 129 -5.96 -1.53 -4.45
CA ILE A 129 -7.42 -1.62 -4.41
C ILE A 129 -8.01 -1.64 -5.82
N ASP A 130 -9.05 -2.45 -6.00
CA ASP A 130 -9.87 -2.43 -7.20
C ASP A 130 -10.79 -1.19 -7.16
N PRO A 131 -10.83 -0.37 -8.22
CA PRO A 131 -11.56 0.91 -8.21
C PRO A 131 -13.07 0.76 -8.10
N ILE A 132 -13.62 -0.45 -8.27
CA ILE A 132 -15.05 -0.74 -8.18
C ILE A 132 -15.42 -1.27 -6.79
N SER A 133 -14.65 -2.20 -6.25
CA SER A 133 -14.96 -2.82 -4.96
C SER A 133 -14.32 -2.13 -3.77
N GLY A 134 -13.27 -1.32 -3.99
CA GLY A 134 -12.45 -0.75 -2.91
C GLY A 134 -11.54 -1.77 -2.23
N MET A 135 -11.51 -3.02 -2.73
CA MET A 135 -10.77 -4.11 -2.12
C MET A 135 -9.50 -4.42 -2.91
N ALA A 136 -8.39 -4.60 -2.21
CA ALA A 136 -7.19 -5.18 -2.81
C ALA A 136 -7.44 -6.66 -3.17
N PRO A 137 -6.83 -7.21 -4.22
CA PRO A 137 -6.88 -8.64 -4.50
C PRO A 137 -6.22 -9.44 -3.35
N PRO A 138 -6.62 -10.71 -3.12
CA PRO A 138 -6.15 -11.48 -1.96
C PRO A 138 -4.62 -11.55 -1.80
N ALA A 139 -3.88 -11.58 -2.91
CA ALA A 139 -2.42 -11.59 -2.87
C ALA A 139 -1.83 -10.31 -2.23
N TRP A 140 -2.55 -9.19 -2.24
CA TRP A 140 -2.14 -7.87 -1.77
C TRP A 140 -2.99 -7.39 -0.57
N GLN A 141 -3.74 -8.29 0.07
CA GLN A 141 -4.41 -7.97 1.33
C GLN A 141 -3.46 -8.14 2.52
N ALA A 142 -3.84 -7.54 3.65
CA ALA A 142 -3.06 -7.56 4.88
C ALA A 142 -2.64 -8.99 5.29
N GLY A 143 -1.45 -9.12 5.86
CA GLY A 143 -0.91 -10.33 6.47
C GLY A 143 0.41 -10.82 5.86
N ARG A 144 0.68 -10.59 4.56
CA ARG A 144 1.79 -11.24 3.83
C ARG A 144 2.35 -10.44 2.63
N ILE A 145 2.45 -9.11 2.73
CA ILE A 145 2.95 -8.28 1.63
C ILE A 145 4.48 -8.16 1.68
N GLY A 146 5.02 -7.89 2.87
CA GLY A 146 6.42 -7.61 3.10
C GLY A 146 6.87 -6.24 2.57
N THR A 147 8.17 -6.01 2.59
CA THR A 147 8.80 -4.80 2.06
C THR A 147 8.81 -4.84 0.54
N VAL A 148 8.53 -3.69 -0.06
CA VAL A 148 8.45 -3.53 -1.51
C VAL A 148 9.28 -2.35 -1.98
N ILE A 149 9.60 -2.36 -3.27
CA ILE A 149 10.08 -1.20 -4.02
C ILE A 149 8.93 -0.69 -4.87
N VAL A 150 8.75 0.63 -4.89
CA VAL A 150 7.79 1.35 -5.70
C VAL A 150 8.55 2.26 -6.66
N ALA A 151 8.21 2.22 -7.94
CA ALA A 151 8.84 3.03 -8.98
C ALA A 151 7.81 3.49 -10.00
N ARG A 152 8.20 4.44 -10.86
CA ARG A 152 7.40 4.79 -12.04
C ARG A 152 7.76 3.88 -13.23
N LYS A 153 6.75 3.29 -13.87
CA LYS A 153 6.85 2.45 -15.09
C LYS A 153 7.55 3.17 -16.24
N ASP A 154 7.41 4.49 -16.33
CA ASP A 154 8.07 5.34 -17.33
C ASP A 154 9.56 5.61 -17.02
N ARG A 155 10.10 5.00 -15.95
CA ARG A 155 11.49 5.12 -15.49
C ARG A 155 11.90 6.55 -15.12
N LYS A 156 10.95 7.44 -14.81
CA LYS A 156 11.28 8.71 -14.16
C LYS A 156 11.47 8.51 -12.66
N ASP A 157 12.19 9.44 -12.05
CA ASP A 157 12.39 9.47 -10.61
C ASP A 157 11.05 9.55 -9.86
N LEU A 158 10.94 8.77 -8.79
CA LEU A 158 9.86 8.85 -7.80
C LEU A 158 10.46 9.27 -6.46
N SER A 159 10.01 10.39 -5.92
CA SER A 159 10.43 10.84 -4.59
C SER A 159 9.56 10.20 -3.49
N PRO A 160 10.05 10.13 -2.24
CA PRO A 160 9.26 9.73 -1.09
C PRO A 160 7.98 10.55 -0.90
N GLU A 161 8.03 11.85 -1.16
CA GLU A 161 6.91 12.79 -1.01
C GLU A 161 5.85 12.56 -2.11
N HIS A 162 6.28 12.28 -3.35
CA HIS A 162 5.37 11.88 -4.41
C HIS A 162 4.70 10.55 -4.11
N TYR A 163 5.45 9.56 -3.63
CA TYR A 163 4.86 8.31 -3.15
C TYR A 163 3.84 8.56 -2.03
N GLU A 164 4.19 9.41 -1.06
CA GLU A 164 3.34 9.76 0.07
C GLU A 164 2.01 10.37 -0.39
N ALA A 165 2.06 11.38 -1.27
CA ALA A 165 0.87 11.99 -1.83
C ALA A 165 -0.04 10.98 -2.56
N ILE A 166 0.53 10.02 -3.28
CA ILE A 166 -0.24 9.02 -4.03
C ILE A 166 -1.00 8.11 -3.08
N TRP A 167 -0.33 7.52 -2.07
CA TRP A 167 -1.01 6.58 -1.18
C TRP A 167 -2.00 7.29 -0.24
N MET A 168 -1.68 8.50 0.22
CA MET A 168 -2.60 9.31 1.03
C MET A 168 -3.83 9.75 0.25
N TYR A 169 -3.71 10.02 -1.05
CA TYR A 169 -4.90 10.31 -1.86
C TYR A 169 -5.79 9.08 -2.05
N ILE A 170 -5.18 7.89 -2.13
CA ILE A 170 -5.91 6.63 -2.24
C ILE A 170 -6.57 6.26 -0.91
N ASP A 171 -5.93 6.56 0.22
CA ASP A 171 -6.55 6.49 1.55
C ASP A 171 -7.79 7.40 1.64
N TYR A 172 -7.67 8.66 1.20
CA TYR A 172 -8.82 9.57 1.09
C TYR A 172 -9.95 9.04 0.20
N ILE A 173 -9.63 8.31 -0.87
CA ILE A 173 -10.64 7.64 -1.72
C ILE A 173 -11.33 6.50 -0.97
N LEU A 174 -10.59 5.74 -0.16
CA LEU A 174 -11.11 4.59 0.61
C LEU A 174 -12.16 4.99 1.63
N ASP A 175 -12.07 6.18 2.22
CA ASP A 175 -13.10 6.72 3.12
C ASP A 175 -14.51 6.67 2.50
N PHE A 176 -14.63 6.82 1.18
CA PHE A 176 -15.91 6.77 0.47
C PHE A 176 -16.49 5.35 0.35
N PHE A 177 -15.63 4.32 0.38
CA PHE A 177 -16.06 2.92 0.40
C PHE A 177 -16.56 2.50 1.79
N GLY A 178 -15.98 3.04 2.86
CA GLY A 178 -16.36 2.74 4.25
C GLY A 178 -17.82 3.10 4.60
N HIS A 179 -18.43 4.00 3.83
CA HIS A 179 -19.82 4.44 4.03
C HIS A 179 -20.87 3.61 3.27
N GLY A 180 -20.47 2.53 2.58
CA GLY A 180 -21.39 1.70 1.79
C GLY A 180 -21.94 2.40 0.55
N GLY A 181 -21.31 3.51 0.14
CA GLY A 181 -21.65 4.25 -1.06
C GLY A 181 -21.20 3.55 -2.36
N PRO A 182 -21.65 4.04 -3.53
CA PRO A 182 -21.11 3.57 -4.80
C PRO A 182 -19.63 3.96 -4.95
N PRO A 183 -18.90 3.36 -5.90
CA PRO A 183 -17.51 3.71 -6.17
C PRO A 183 -17.35 5.21 -6.43
N PRO A 184 -16.35 5.89 -5.85
CA PRO A 184 -16.19 7.33 -5.99
C PRO A 184 -15.53 7.71 -7.32
N GLU A 185 -16.12 7.30 -8.45
CA GLU A 185 -15.56 7.49 -9.80
C GLU A 185 -15.18 8.95 -10.11
N HIS A 186 -15.89 9.90 -9.50
CA HIS A 186 -15.62 11.32 -9.63
C HIS A 186 -14.27 11.77 -9.05
N LEU A 187 -13.63 10.96 -8.19
CA LEU A 187 -12.30 11.19 -7.60
C LEU A 187 -11.17 10.58 -8.43
N TYR A 188 -11.44 9.66 -9.35
CA TYR A 188 -10.45 9.07 -10.26
C TYR A 188 -10.13 10.02 -11.42
N LYS A 189 -9.75 11.25 -11.08
CA LYS A 189 -9.47 12.32 -12.04
C LYS A 189 -8.26 13.11 -11.58
N LYS A 190 -7.35 13.36 -12.53
CA LYS A 190 -6.15 14.16 -12.31
C LYS A 190 -6.44 15.50 -11.63
N GLU A 191 -7.46 16.23 -12.05
CA GLU A 191 -7.79 17.56 -11.52
C GLU A 191 -8.26 17.49 -10.05
N LYS A 192 -8.82 16.36 -9.64
CA LYS A 192 -9.24 16.14 -8.24
C LYS A 192 -8.04 15.88 -7.35
N PHE A 193 -7.10 15.07 -7.82
CA PHE A 193 -5.82 14.89 -7.14
C PHE A 193 -5.09 16.22 -7.01
N GLU A 194 -4.94 17.00 -8.10
CA GLU A 194 -4.19 18.27 -8.07
C GLU A 194 -4.78 19.26 -7.07
N ARG A 195 -6.12 19.35 -7.01
CA ARG A 195 -6.79 20.18 -6.02
C ARG A 195 -6.56 19.69 -4.59
N TRP A 196 -6.65 18.38 -4.35
CA TRP A 196 -6.39 17.78 -3.05
C TRP A 196 -4.94 17.98 -2.62
N PHE A 197 -3.99 17.80 -3.54
CA PHE A 197 -2.55 17.91 -3.31
C PHE A 197 -2.16 19.28 -2.76
N VAL A 198 -2.75 20.37 -3.27
CA VAL A 198 -2.51 21.73 -2.76
C VAL A 198 -2.94 21.87 -1.29
N GLY A 199 -4.03 21.20 -0.90
CA GLY A 199 -4.48 21.17 0.50
C GLY A 199 -3.53 20.36 1.36
N TYR A 200 -3.20 19.14 0.92
CA TYR A 200 -2.31 18.23 1.63
C TYR A 200 -0.90 18.81 1.83
N GLN A 201 -0.35 19.48 0.82
CA GLN A 201 0.94 20.17 0.91
C GLN A 201 0.91 21.28 1.98
N LYS A 202 -0.17 22.09 2.04
CA LYS A 202 -0.33 23.13 3.07
C LYS A 202 -0.45 22.53 4.47
N GLU A 203 -1.16 21.41 4.60
CA GLU A 203 -1.28 20.68 5.86
C GLU A 203 0.08 20.15 6.33
N CYS A 204 0.85 19.51 5.46
CA CYS A 204 2.21 19.06 5.76
C CYS A 204 3.11 20.21 6.22
N LEU A 205 3.07 21.36 5.54
CA LEU A 205 3.78 22.56 5.96
C LEU A 205 3.29 23.10 7.31
N GLY A 206 1.99 23.03 7.59
CA GLY A 206 1.42 23.37 8.89
C GLY A 206 1.91 22.48 10.03
N TYR A 207 2.26 21.23 9.73
CA TYR A 207 2.91 20.30 10.66
C TYR A 207 4.44 20.47 10.75
N GLY A 208 5.01 21.47 10.09
CA GLY A 208 6.45 21.75 10.12
C GLY A 208 7.29 20.85 9.21
N ARG A 209 6.67 20.16 8.25
CA ARG A 209 7.37 19.30 7.28
C ARG A 209 7.90 20.12 6.12
N GLU A 210 9.05 20.75 6.36
CA GLU A 210 9.73 21.64 5.42
C GLU A 210 10.09 20.98 4.09
N GLU A 211 10.25 19.65 4.06
CA GLU A 211 10.50 18.91 2.82
C GLU A 211 9.37 19.05 1.79
N TRP A 212 8.15 19.44 2.21
CA TRP A 212 7.01 19.66 1.32
C TRP A 212 6.98 21.03 0.65
N ARG A 213 7.86 21.96 1.04
CA ARG A 213 7.85 23.36 0.59
C ARG A 213 7.96 23.51 -0.92
N ASP A 214 8.83 22.70 -1.53
CA ASP A 214 9.19 22.80 -2.95
C ASP A 214 8.74 21.57 -3.76
N VAL A 215 7.86 20.73 -3.19
CA VAL A 215 7.34 19.55 -3.90
C VAL A 215 6.33 20.00 -4.94
N ALA A 216 6.71 19.91 -6.21
CA ALA A 216 5.80 20.13 -7.32
C ALA A 216 4.78 18.98 -7.41
N PRO A 217 3.56 19.24 -7.92
CA PRO A 217 2.62 18.19 -8.30
C PRO A 217 3.27 17.14 -9.22
N LEU A 218 2.73 15.91 -9.21
CA LEU A 218 3.31 14.75 -9.91
C LEU A 218 3.34 14.83 -11.45
N TYR A 219 2.72 15.86 -12.03
CA TYR A 219 2.50 16.03 -13.48
C TYR A 219 3.34 17.14 -14.09
#